data_AF-A0A3N9NC18-F1
#
_entry.id   AF-A0A3N9NC18-F1
#
_cell.length_a   1.000
_cell.length_b   1.000
_cell.length_c   1.000
_cell.angle_alpha   90.00
_cell.angle_beta   90.00
_cell.angle_gamma   90.00
#
_symmetry.space_group_name_H-M   'P 1'
#
loop_
_entity.id
_entity.type
_entity.pdbx_description
1 polymer ?
#
loop_
_entity_poly.entity_id
_entity_poly.type
_entity_poly.pdbx_seq_one_letter_code
_entity_poly.pdbx_strand_id
1 'polypeptide(L)'
;MSTQGSNPCLSAHQPKYGEAMKYEIRRIEIWPVIKIVFILSLFLGFLIGLLYGGLFLMIDAFSQVAAESGFDELNTFGGGFVIFIIIAFTFGLSFIYTLGAVIFVVLYNLLAGSIGGLRFEIATIDDRQKELTPVG
;
A
#
# COMPACT_ATOMS: atom_id res chain seq x y z
N MET A 1 -17.02 -72.32 11.33
CA MET A 1 -16.52 -71.22 10.47
C MET A 1 -16.91 -69.91 11.12
N SER A 2 -15.95 -69.26 11.79
CA SER A 2 -16.08 -67.93 12.39
C SER A 2 -14.70 -67.30 12.30
N THR A 3 -14.55 -66.29 11.45
CA THR A 3 -13.33 -65.49 11.34
C THR A 3 -13.65 -64.10 11.85
N GLN A 4 -13.32 -63.88 13.12
CA GLN A 4 -13.40 -62.63 13.83
C GLN A 4 -12.16 -61.80 13.45
N GLY A 5 -12.33 -60.85 12.54
CA GLY A 5 -11.29 -59.89 12.15
C GLY A 5 -11.27 -58.72 13.13
N SER A 6 -10.28 -58.69 14.02
CA SER A 6 -9.95 -57.52 14.82
C SER A 6 -8.93 -56.67 14.06
N ASN A 7 -9.31 -55.43 13.71
CA ASN A 7 -8.42 -54.42 13.16
C ASN A 7 -7.90 -53.53 14.31
N PRO A 8 -6.61 -53.57 14.68
CA PRO A 8 -6.06 -52.74 15.74
C PRO A 8 -5.20 -51.62 15.14
N CYS A 9 -5.77 -50.69 14.38
CA CYS A 9 -4.99 -49.59 13.77
C CYS A 9 -5.79 -48.28 13.62
N LEU A 10 -6.55 -47.89 14.66
CA LEU A 10 -7.05 -46.52 14.79
C LEU A 10 -6.47 -45.88 16.07
N SER A 11 -5.14 -45.84 16.15
CA SER A 11 -4.42 -45.06 17.16
C SER A 11 -4.43 -43.58 16.76
N ALA A 12 -5.46 -42.89 17.23
CA ALA A 12 -5.44 -41.52 17.72
C ALA A 12 -4.21 -40.66 17.34
N HIS A 13 -4.31 -39.94 16.22
CA HIS A 13 -3.72 -38.60 16.12
C HIS A 13 -4.86 -37.61 16.37
N GLN A 14 -5.13 -37.32 17.65
CA GLN A 14 -5.99 -36.21 18.04
C GLN A 14 -5.13 -34.94 17.98
N PRO A 15 -5.33 -34.04 17.00
CA PRO A 15 -4.65 -32.75 17.01
C PRO A 15 -5.08 -31.99 18.27
N LYS A 16 -4.10 -31.48 19.00
CA LYS A 16 -4.26 -30.77 20.27
C LYS A 16 -4.92 -29.41 19.99
N TYR A 17 -6.25 -29.38 19.91
CA TYR A 17 -7.04 -28.15 19.75
C TYR A 17 -6.99 -27.33 21.04
N GLY A 18 -6.15 -26.29 21.05
CA GLY A 18 -6.06 -25.35 22.18
C GLY A 18 -4.74 -24.60 22.32
N GLU A 19 -3.94 -24.40 21.26
CA GLU A 19 -2.89 -23.38 21.31
C GLU A 19 -3.40 -22.10 20.65
N ALA A 20 -3.62 -21.08 21.48
CA ALA A 20 -3.82 -19.72 21.02
C ALA A 20 -2.60 -19.31 20.19
N MET A 21 -2.78 -19.18 18.88
CA MET A 21 -1.70 -18.74 18.01
C MET A 21 -1.41 -17.26 18.27
N LYS A 22 -0.28 -17.01 18.94
CA LYS A 22 0.24 -15.66 19.18
C LYS A 22 0.86 -15.12 17.90
N TYR A 23 0.22 -14.13 17.29
CA TYR A 23 0.76 -13.43 16.13
C TYR A 23 1.46 -12.15 16.60
N GLU A 24 2.79 -12.13 16.49
CA GLU A 24 3.59 -10.95 16.73
C GLU A 24 3.92 -10.27 15.40
N ILE A 25 3.38 -9.08 15.16
CA ILE A 25 3.86 -8.24 14.06
C ILE A 25 5.15 -7.58 14.53
N ARG A 26 6.24 -8.33 14.41
CA ARG A 26 7.55 -7.91 14.95
C ARG A 26 8.22 -6.84 14.09
N ARG A 27 7.92 -6.78 12.79
CA ARG A 27 8.61 -5.92 11.79
C ARG A 27 7.67 -5.64 10.61
N ILE A 28 7.57 -4.39 10.17
CA ILE A 28 6.99 -4.05 8.86
C ILE A 28 8.13 -4.11 7.84
N GLU A 29 7.97 -4.95 6.82
CA GLU A 29 8.93 -5.02 5.72
C GLU A 29 8.93 -3.70 4.94
N ILE A 30 10.11 -3.12 4.76
CA ILE A 30 10.27 -1.81 4.10
C ILE A 30 9.92 -1.90 2.61
N TRP A 31 10.23 -3.04 1.99
CA TRP A 31 10.05 -3.27 0.55
C TRP A 31 8.58 -3.12 0.12
N PRO A 32 7.59 -3.85 0.66
CA PRO A 32 6.20 -3.69 0.24
C PRO A 32 5.69 -2.26 0.42
N VAL A 33 6.10 -1.56 1.49
CA VAL A 33 5.71 -0.16 1.70
C VAL A 33 6.27 0.75 0.61
N ILE A 34 7.54 0.60 0.24
CA ILE A 34 8.15 1.36 -0.87
C ILE A 34 7.38 1.12 -2.17
N LYS A 35 7.02 -0.13 -2.50
CA LYS A 35 6.26 -0.43 -3.73
C LYS A 35 4.92 0.30 -3.74
N ILE A 36 4.17 0.21 -2.64
CA ILE A 36 2.83 0.78 -2.53
C ILE A 36 2.91 2.31 -2.63
N VAL A 37 3.84 2.94 -1.91
CA VAL A 37 3.97 4.39 -1.92
C VAL A 37 4.53 4.90 -3.26
N PHE A 38 5.44 4.17 -3.89
CA PHE A 38 5.92 4.51 -5.23
C PHE A 38 4.77 4.48 -6.25
N ILE A 39 3.96 3.41 -6.26
CA ILE A 39 2.81 3.30 -7.17
C ILE A 39 1.77 4.41 -6.90
N LEU A 40 1.44 4.66 -5.63
CA LEU A 40 0.51 5.74 -5.25
C LEU A 40 1.03 7.11 -5.67
N SER A 41 2.31 7.39 -5.39
CA SER A 41 2.92 8.69 -5.72
C SER A 41 3.08 8.88 -7.23
N LEU A 42 3.31 7.83 -8.00
CA LEU A 42 3.30 7.88 -9.46
C LEU A 42 1.90 8.19 -9.97
N PHE A 43 0.87 7.56 -9.43
CA PHE A 43 -0.53 7.82 -9.81
C PHE A 43 -0.95 9.26 -9.47
N LEU A 44 -0.64 9.74 -8.26
CA LEU A 44 -0.90 11.12 -7.85
C LEU A 44 -0.09 12.13 -8.67
N GLY A 45 1.20 11.88 -8.87
CA GLY A 45 2.09 12.74 -9.64
C GLY A 45 1.67 12.81 -11.11
N PHE A 46 1.14 11.72 -11.67
CA PHE A 46 0.56 11.71 -13.01
C PHE A 46 -0.72 12.55 -13.07
N LEU A 47 -1.63 12.39 -12.10
CA LEU A 47 -2.88 13.13 -12.06
C LEU A 47 -2.65 14.65 -11.91
N ILE A 48 -1.71 15.03 -11.04
CA ILE A 48 -1.28 16.43 -10.87
C ILE A 48 -0.60 16.93 -12.14
N GLY A 49 0.34 16.17 -12.69
CA GLY A 49 1.02 16.51 -13.94
C GLY A 49 0.02 16.78 -15.07
N LEU A 50 -0.96 15.90 -15.26
CA LEU A 50 -2.04 16.05 -16.25
C LEU A 50 -2.84 17.33 -16.04
N LEU A 51 -3.21 17.64 -14.78
CA LEU A 51 -3.97 18.84 -14.44
C LEU A 51 -3.18 20.11 -14.77
N TYR A 52 -1.91 20.18 -14.37
CA TYR A 52 -1.04 21.32 -14.66
C TYR A 52 -0.74 21.45 -16.16
N GLY A 53 -0.48 20.33 -16.85
CA GLY A 53 -0.28 20.34 -18.29
C GLY A 53 -1.51 20.84 -19.04
N GLY A 54 -2.71 20.42 -18.64
CA GLY A 54 -3.96 20.93 -19.18
C GLY A 54 -4.17 22.42 -18.90
N LEU A 55 -3.81 22.89 -17.71
CA LEU A 55 -3.86 24.32 -17.37
C LEU A 55 -2.94 25.15 -18.28
N PHE A 56 -1.71 24.66 -18.52
CA PHE A 56 -0.77 25.31 -19.43
C PHE A 56 -1.30 25.35 -20.87
N LEU A 57 -1.94 24.29 -21.36
CA LEU A 57 -2.58 24.29 -22.67
C LEU A 57 -3.73 25.30 -22.77
N MET A 58 -4.53 25.46 -21.71
CA MET A 58 -5.55 26.53 -21.68
C MET A 58 -4.91 27.91 -21.71
N ILE A 59 -3.87 28.15 -20.92
CA ILE A 59 -3.16 29.45 -20.90
C ILE A 59 -2.59 29.76 -22.28
N ASP A 60 -2.00 28.76 -22.96
CA ASP A 60 -1.46 28.91 -24.31
C ASP A 60 -2.56 29.21 -25.35
N ALA A 61 -3.72 28.55 -25.24
CA ALA A 61 -4.86 28.84 -26.10
C ALA A 61 -5.39 30.28 -25.91
N PHE A 62 -5.41 30.77 -24.66
CA PHE A 62 -5.81 32.15 -24.36
C PHE A 62 -4.74 33.18 -24.78
N SER A 63 -3.45 32.84 -24.66
CA SER A 63 -2.38 33.74 -25.08
C SER A 63 -2.35 33.94 -26.59
N GLN A 64 -2.64 32.90 -27.38
CA GLN A 64 -2.73 33.01 -28.84
C GLN A 64 -3.84 33.98 -29.29
N VAL A 65 -5.00 33.96 -28.62
CA VAL A 65 -6.10 34.92 -28.89
C VAL A 65 -5.71 36.34 -28.48
N ALA A 66 -4.94 36.50 -27.40
CA ALA A 66 -4.44 37.80 -26.95
C ALA A 66 -3.29 38.33 -27.83
N ALA A 67 -2.46 37.45 -28.42
CA ALA A 67 -1.34 37.81 -29.28
C ALA A 67 -1.80 38.50 -30.57
N GLU A 68 -2.96 38.12 -31.13
CA GLU A 68 -3.61 38.86 -32.24
C GLU A 68 -3.89 40.34 -31.92
N SER A 69 -3.84 40.73 -30.64
CA SER A 69 -4.02 42.11 -30.16
C SER A 69 -2.70 42.91 -30.07
N GLY A 70 -1.57 42.35 -30.51
CA GLY A 70 -0.27 43.03 -30.59
C GLY A 70 0.72 42.73 -29.46
N PHE A 71 0.50 41.68 -28.66
CA PHE A 71 1.41 41.20 -27.63
C PHE A 71 2.11 39.91 -28.08
N ASP A 72 3.06 40.03 -29.00
CA ASP A 72 3.71 38.90 -29.69
C ASP A 72 4.83 38.18 -28.89
N GLU A 73 5.17 38.66 -27.68
CA GLU A 73 6.34 38.13 -26.93
C GLU A 73 6.02 37.03 -25.91
N LEU A 74 4.75 36.63 -25.74
CA LEU A 74 4.43 35.43 -24.96
C LEU A 74 4.68 34.18 -25.80
N ASN A 75 5.95 33.79 -25.83
CA ASN A 75 6.50 32.61 -26.47
C ASN A 75 5.58 31.39 -26.25
N THR A 76 4.90 30.96 -27.31
CA THR A 76 3.97 29.82 -27.33
C THR A 76 4.71 28.56 -26.89
N PHE A 77 4.34 28.02 -25.73
CA PHE A 77 4.94 26.79 -25.23
C PHE A 77 4.34 25.61 -26.02
N GLY A 78 5.04 25.18 -27.08
CA GLY A 78 4.56 24.09 -27.94
C GLY A 78 4.27 22.79 -27.17
N GLY A 79 3.41 21.93 -27.74
CA GLY A 79 2.91 20.73 -27.06
C GLY A 79 3.98 19.76 -26.52
N GLY A 80 5.20 19.78 -27.07
CA GLY A 80 6.34 19.02 -26.52
C GLY A 80 6.78 19.50 -25.12
N PHE A 81 6.67 20.80 -24.84
CA PHE A 81 6.98 21.37 -23.53
C PHE A 81 5.98 20.94 -22.47
N VAL A 82 4.70 20.83 -22.84
CA VAL A 82 3.65 20.34 -21.93
C VAL A 82 3.90 18.89 -21.55
N ILE A 83 4.23 18.03 -22.51
CA ILE A 83 4.57 16.63 -22.25
C ILE A 83 5.79 16.54 -21.32
N PHE A 84 6.81 17.36 -21.58
CA PHE A 84 7.99 17.43 -20.72
C PHE A 84 7.64 17.84 -19.29
N ILE A 85 6.80 18.86 -19.09
CA ILE A 85 6.34 19.28 -17.76
C ILE A 85 5.61 18.14 -17.05
N ILE A 86 4.69 17.46 -17.72
CA ILE A 86 3.92 16.36 -17.13
C ILE A 86 4.89 15.29 -16.64
N ILE A 87 5.81 14.83 -17.49
CA ILE A 87 6.79 13.80 -17.13
C ILE A 87 7.71 14.29 -16.00
N ALA A 88 8.24 15.50 -16.09
CA ALA A 88 9.15 16.05 -15.09
C ALA A 88 8.48 16.18 -13.71
N PHE A 89 7.23 16.66 -13.66
CA PHE A 89 6.47 16.77 -12.41
C PHE A 89 6.10 15.39 -11.87
N THR A 90 5.63 14.47 -12.71
CA THR A 90 5.27 13.13 -12.27
C THR A 90 6.48 12.40 -11.67
N PHE A 91 7.62 12.38 -12.36
CA PHE A 91 8.82 11.72 -11.86
C PHE A 91 9.43 12.47 -10.66
N GLY A 92 9.50 13.80 -10.71
CA GLY A 92 10.06 14.61 -9.64
C GLY A 92 9.29 14.47 -8.33
N LEU A 93 7.97 14.63 -8.38
CA LEU A 93 7.12 14.46 -7.20
C LEU A 93 7.14 13.02 -6.69
N SER A 94 7.04 12.03 -7.58
CA SER A 94 7.07 10.62 -7.17
C SER A 94 8.40 10.26 -6.49
N PHE A 95 9.53 10.78 -6.98
CA PHE A 95 10.83 10.57 -6.33
C PHE A 95 10.88 11.20 -4.93
N ILE A 96 10.45 12.46 -4.78
CA ILE A 96 10.43 13.16 -3.49
C ILE A 96 9.53 12.43 -2.48
N TYR A 97 8.32 12.05 -2.88
CA TYR A 97 7.40 11.32 -2.00
C TYR A 97 7.94 9.94 -1.61
N THR A 98 8.57 9.23 -2.54
CA THR A 98 9.18 7.93 -2.26
C THR A 98 10.33 8.07 -1.26
N LEU A 99 11.19 9.09 -1.42
CA LEU A 99 12.28 9.35 -0.48
C LEU A 99 11.74 9.69 0.92
N GLY A 100 10.70 10.53 1.01
CA GLY A 100 10.01 10.83 2.26
C GLY A 100 9.42 9.57 2.91
N ALA A 101 8.78 8.71 2.12
CA ALA A 101 8.21 7.46 2.61
C ALA A 101 9.27 6.51 3.19
N VAL A 102 10.44 6.40 2.55
CA VAL A 102 11.56 5.61 3.07
C VAL A 102 11.97 6.13 4.45
N ILE A 103 12.13 7.45 4.58
CA ILE A 103 12.49 8.08 5.87
C ILE A 103 11.42 7.78 6.93
N PHE A 104 10.14 7.92 6.60
CA PHE A 104 9.03 7.62 7.51
C PHE A 104 9.00 6.15 7.95
N VAL A 105 9.23 5.22 7.03
CA VAL A 105 9.26 3.78 7.36
C VAL A 105 10.45 3.44 8.25
N VAL A 106 11.63 4.00 7.97
CA VAL A 106 12.80 3.82 8.84
C VAL A 106 12.52 4.36 10.23
N LEU A 107 11.92 5.55 10.32
CA LEU A 107 11.56 6.16 11.59
C LEU A 107 10.52 5.33 12.35
N TYR A 108 9.49 4.83 11.66
CA TYR A 108 8.51 3.93 12.23
C TYR A 108 9.15 2.65 12.77
N ASN A 109 10.04 2.02 12.00
CA ASN A 109 10.73 0.81 12.42
C ASN A 109 11.63 1.05 13.65
N LEU A 110 12.25 2.23 13.76
CA LEU A 110 13.05 2.63 14.91
C LEU A 110 12.17 2.81 16.18
N LEU A 111 11.00 3.42 16.02
CA LEU A 111 10.02 3.63 17.09
C LEU A 111 9.37 2.32 17.53
N ALA A 112 8.97 1.46 16.58
CA ALA A 112 8.40 0.15 16.88
C ALA A 112 9.41 -0.78 17.56
N GLY A 113 10.70 -0.67 17.20
CA GLY A 113 11.78 -1.38 17.87
C GLY A 113 12.01 -0.94 19.32
N SER A 114 11.75 0.33 19.64
CA SER A 114 11.95 0.88 20.98
C SER A 114 10.72 0.79 21.89
N ILE A 115 9.51 0.76 21.35
CA ILE A 115 8.25 0.64 22.12
C ILE A 115 7.87 -0.82 22.40
N GLY A 116 8.49 -1.79 21.72
CA GLY A 116 8.14 -3.21 21.82
C GLY A 116 6.89 -3.48 20.98
N GLY A 117 7.08 -4.15 19.83
CA GLY A 117 6.04 -4.33 18.81
C GLY A 117 4.67 -4.79 19.33
N LEU A 118 3.61 -4.36 18.64
CA LEU A 118 2.22 -4.71 18.95
C LEU A 118 2.04 -6.24 18.95
N ARG A 119 1.78 -6.80 20.14
CA ARG A 119 1.41 -8.20 20.32
C ARG A 119 -0.10 -8.33 20.16
N PHE A 120 -0.55 -9.05 19.13
CA PHE A 120 -1.97 -9.36 18.95
C PHE A 120 -2.22 -10.79 19.42
N GLU A 121 -3.01 -10.93 20.48
CA GLU A 121 -3.57 -12.23 20.87
C GLU A 121 -4.89 -12.43 20.13
N ILE A 122 -4.87 -13.25 19.09
CA ILE A 122 -6.08 -13.61 18.35
C ILE A 122 -6.69 -14.83 19.06
N ALA A 123 -7.68 -14.60 19.90
CA ALA A 123 -8.51 -15.68 20.43
C ALA A 123 -9.35 -16.25 19.29
N THR A 124 -9.06 -17.48 18.88
CA THR A 124 -9.86 -18.22 17.90
C THR A 124 -11.27 -18.46 18.47
N ILE A 125 -12.30 -18.22 17.65
CA ILE A 125 -13.73 -18.26 18.02
C ILE A 125 -14.19 -19.63 18.58
N ASP A 126 -13.36 -20.68 18.43
CA ASP A 126 -13.62 -22.04 18.88
C ASP A 126 -13.83 -22.16 20.41
N ASP A 127 -13.22 -21.28 21.21
CA ASP A 127 -13.37 -21.33 22.68
C ASP A 127 -14.75 -20.87 23.17
N ARG A 128 -15.49 -20.04 22.40
CA ARG A 128 -16.85 -19.60 22.79
C ARG A 128 -17.94 -20.65 22.57
N GLN A 129 -17.69 -21.69 21.77
CA GLN A 129 -18.67 -22.76 21.58
C GLN A 129 -18.68 -23.79 22.72
N LYS A 130 -17.58 -23.94 23.47
CA LYS A 130 -17.53 -24.89 24.60
C LYS A 130 -18.27 -24.39 25.84
N GLU A 131 -18.47 -23.08 25.97
CA GLU A 131 -19.16 -22.47 27.12
C GLU A 131 -20.70 -22.48 26.98
N LEU A 132 -21.22 -22.74 25.77
CA LEU A 132 -22.65 -22.75 25.46
C LEU A 132 -23.30 -24.14 25.45
N THR A 133 -22.51 -25.21 25.61
CA THR A 133 -23.07 -26.57 25.76
C THR A 133 -22.82 -27.07 27.19
N PRO A 134 -23.75 -26.86 28.14
CA PRO A 134 -23.72 -27.61 29.39
C PRO A 134 -23.83 -29.10 29.04
N VAL A 135 -22.78 -29.85 29.38
CA VAL A 135 -22.77 -31.32 29.29
C VAL A 135 -23.83 -31.82 30.28
N GLY A 136 -24.94 -32.31 29.73
CA GLY A 136 -25.97 -33.05 30.46
C GLY A 136 -25.57 -34.49 30.70
#